data_AF-A0A2V7CTJ4-F1
#
_entry.id   AF-A0A2V7CTJ4-F1
#
_cell.length_a   1.000
_cell.length_b   1.000
_cell.length_c   1.000
_cell.angle_alpha   90.00
_cell.angle_beta   90.00
_cell.angle_gamma   90.00
#
_symmetry.space_group_name_H-M   'P 1'
#
loop_
_entity.id
_entity.type
_entity.pdbx_description
1 polymer ?
#
loop_
_entity_poly.entity_id
_entity_poly.type
_entity_poly.pdbx_seq_one_letter_code
_entity_poly.pdbx_strand_id
1 'polypeptide(L)'
;MFYRSWQKDHTYRGFVLVRNYSCFAFEIAQNSSQHARALFFDREIKRVTEIAWDQAVNDTANLWQSIFWHALGPERAWQLYGIPEPVKEIGNGSLC
;
A
#
# COMPACT_ATOMS: atom_id res chain seq x y z
N MET A 1 -8.21 5.89 -20.71
CA MET A 1 -7.18 4.90 -20.29
C MET A 1 -6.75 5.26 -18.87
N PHE A 2 -7.42 4.69 -17.86
CA PHE A 2 -7.30 5.10 -16.45
C PHE A 2 -5.87 4.98 -15.89
N TYR A 3 -5.06 4.05 -16.40
CA TYR A 3 -3.68 3.84 -15.98
C TYR A 3 -2.76 5.04 -16.25
N ARG A 4 -2.90 5.69 -17.43
CA ARG A 4 -2.06 6.85 -17.80
C ARG A 4 -2.46 8.13 -17.07
N SER A 5 -3.74 8.27 -16.70
CA SER A 5 -4.19 9.41 -15.88
C SER A 5 -3.75 9.25 -14.42
N TRP A 6 -3.78 8.03 -13.87
CA TRP A 6 -3.33 7.77 -12.50
C TRP A 6 -1.87 8.16 -12.26
N GLN A 7 -0.94 7.77 -13.14
CA GLN A 7 0.50 8.05 -12.99
C GLN A 7 0.85 9.55 -12.88
N LYS A 8 0.00 10.45 -13.39
CA LYS A 8 0.25 11.90 -13.32
C LYS A 8 -0.07 12.50 -11.96
N ASP A 9 -1.09 11.99 -11.31
CA ASP A 9 -1.69 12.62 -10.11
C ASP A 9 -1.37 11.84 -8.83
N HIS A 10 -0.81 10.64 -8.95
CA HIS A 10 -0.60 9.70 -7.84
C HIS A 10 0.82 9.15 -7.88
N THR A 11 1.61 9.51 -6.87
CA THR A 11 2.98 9.07 -6.70
C THR A 11 3.12 8.21 -5.45
N TYR A 12 4.15 7.36 -5.45
CA TYR A 12 4.55 6.61 -4.27
C TYR A 12 4.73 7.54 -3.07
N ARG A 13 3.99 7.28 -1.98
CA ARG A 13 3.87 8.18 -0.82
C ARG A 13 5.00 8.02 0.21
N GLY A 14 6.05 7.29 -0.15
CA GLY A 14 7.15 6.94 0.75
C GLY A 14 6.95 5.57 1.41
N PHE A 15 8.06 5.03 1.91
CA PHE A 15 8.12 3.69 2.46
C PHE A 15 7.46 3.58 3.82
N VAL A 16 6.48 2.68 3.90
CA VAL A 16 5.79 2.30 5.12
C VAL A 16 6.23 0.91 5.52
N LEU A 17 6.81 0.77 6.72
CA LEU A 17 7.25 -0.53 7.22
C LEU A 17 6.06 -1.32 7.77
N VAL A 18 5.77 -2.44 7.12
CA VAL A 18 4.79 -3.43 7.58
C VAL A 18 5.46 -4.32 8.63
N ARG A 19 5.04 -4.22 9.89
CA ARG A 19 5.56 -5.03 11.00
C ARG A 19 4.87 -6.39 11.12
N ASN A 20 3.60 -6.45 10.77
CA ASN A 20 2.78 -7.66 10.87
C ASN A 20 2.00 -7.88 9.56
N TYR A 21 2.38 -8.92 8.80
CA TYR A 21 1.77 -9.20 7.50
C TYR A 21 0.31 -9.66 7.59
N SER A 22 -0.08 -10.32 8.69
CA SER A 22 -1.46 -10.76 8.88
C SER A 22 -2.38 -9.57 9.13
N CYS A 23 -1.97 -8.64 10.00
CA CYS A 23 -2.65 -7.36 10.19
C CYS A 23 -2.81 -6.59 8.88
N PHE A 24 -1.71 -6.47 8.15
CA PHE A 24 -1.69 -5.77 6.88
C PHE A 24 -2.62 -6.39 5.85
N ALA A 25 -2.62 -7.73 5.73
CA ALA A 25 -3.54 -8.44 4.84
C ALA A 25 -5.02 -8.22 5.23
N PHE A 26 -5.31 -8.21 6.53
CA PHE A 26 -6.65 -7.92 7.04
C PHE A 26 -7.09 -6.48 6.68
N GLU A 27 -6.23 -5.49 6.90
CA GLU A 27 -6.51 -4.08 6.56
C GLU A 27 -6.76 -3.90 5.05
N ILE A 28 -5.95 -4.53 4.18
CA ILE A 28 -6.15 -4.48 2.72
C ILE A 28 -7.49 -5.10 2.34
N ALA A 29 -7.84 -6.26 2.92
CA ALA A 29 -9.10 -6.93 2.64
C ALA A 29 -10.29 -6.05 3.07
N GLN A 30 -10.19 -5.41 4.23
CA GLN A 30 -11.20 -4.48 4.73
C GLN A 30 -11.37 -3.26 3.81
N ASN A 31 -10.27 -2.62 3.42
CA ASN A 31 -10.29 -1.47 2.50
C ASN A 31 -10.84 -1.85 1.12
N SER A 32 -10.44 -3.01 0.59
CA SER A 32 -10.94 -3.52 -0.70
C SER A 32 -12.45 -3.79 -0.66
N SER A 33 -12.96 -4.34 0.44
CA SER A 33 -14.39 -4.54 0.65
C SER A 33 -15.17 -3.23 0.68
N GLN A 34 -14.63 -2.19 1.32
CA GLN A 34 -15.22 -0.85 1.34
C GLN A 34 -15.26 -0.23 -0.06
N HIS A 35 -14.16 -0.31 -0.82
CA HIS A 35 -14.10 0.18 -2.21
C HIS A 35 -15.10 -0.57 -3.10
N ALA A 36 -15.17 -1.90 -2.98
CA ALA A 36 -16.15 -2.70 -3.72
C ALA A 36 -17.58 -2.26 -3.41
N ARG A 37 -17.91 -2.05 -2.13
CA ARG A 37 -19.22 -1.54 -1.71
C ARG A 37 -19.50 -0.17 -2.36
N ALA A 38 -18.58 0.77 -2.28
CA ALA A 38 -18.74 2.09 -2.89
C ALA A 38 -18.95 2.02 -4.43
N LEU A 39 -18.21 1.13 -5.12
CA LEU A 39 -18.40 0.88 -6.56
C LEU A 39 -19.81 0.41 -6.89
N PHE A 40 -20.37 -0.51 -6.09
CA PHE A 40 -21.70 -1.07 -6.34
C PHE A 40 -22.84 -0.11 -6.03
N PHE A 41 -22.67 0.82 -5.07
CA PHE A 41 -23.77 1.62 -4.55
C PHE A 41 -23.71 3.13 -4.89
N ASP A 42 -22.52 3.74 -4.97
CA ASP A 42 -22.39 5.21 -5.02
C ASP A 42 -22.19 5.79 -6.43
N ARG A 43 -22.08 4.94 -7.46
CA ARG A 43 -21.90 5.29 -8.89
C ARG A 43 -20.71 6.20 -9.23
N GLU A 44 -19.85 6.55 -8.27
CA GLU A 44 -18.59 7.29 -8.48
C GLU A 44 -17.44 6.37 -8.98
N ILE A 45 -17.73 5.56 -10.00
CA ILE A 45 -16.85 4.45 -10.45
C ILE A 45 -15.43 4.93 -10.72
N LYS A 46 -15.27 6.05 -11.43
CA LYS A 46 -13.95 6.59 -11.77
C LYS A 46 -13.14 6.93 -10.53
N ARG A 47 -13.73 7.68 -9.60
CA ARG A 47 -13.06 8.14 -8.38
C ARG A 47 -12.68 6.96 -7.49
N VAL A 48 -13.60 6.03 -7.25
CA VAL A 48 -13.33 4.84 -6.42
C VAL A 48 -12.26 3.96 -7.06
N THR A 49 -12.30 3.80 -8.39
CA THR A 49 -11.25 3.04 -9.11
C THR A 49 -9.88 3.71 -8.98
N GLU A 50 -9.79 5.03 -9.10
CA GLU A 50 -8.52 5.77 -8.97
C GLU A 50 -7.94 5.66 -7.55
N ILE A 51 -8.78 5.80 -6.53
CA ILE A 51 -8.37 5.65 -5.11
C ILE A 51 -7.93 4.22 -4.82
N ALA A 52 -8.74 3.22 -5.20
CA ALA A 52 -8.44 1.81 -4.95
C ALA A 52 -7.16 1.38 -5.66
N TRP A 53 -6.94 1.87 -6.89
CA TRP A 53 -5.72 1.61 -7.64
C TRP A 53 -4.50 2.23 -6.97
N ASP A 54 -4.58 3.50 -6.57
CA ASP A 54 -3.49 4.16 -5.84
C ASP A 54 -3.10 3.41 -4.57
N GLN A 55 -4.10 3.01 -3.81
CA GLN A 55 -3.90 2.27 -2.57
C GLN A 55 -3.25 0.91 -2.85
N ALA A 56 -3.76 0.13 -3.81
CA ALA A 56 -3.21 -1.18 -4.17
C ALA A 56 -1.75 -1.12 -4.60
N VAL A 57 -1.36 -0.09 -5.38
CA VAL A 57 0.04 0.10 -5.80
C VAL A 57 0.94 0.42 -4.61
N ASN A 58 0.52 1.34 -3.74
CA ASN A 58 1.30 1.71 -2.56
C ASN A 58 1.41 0.54 -1.56
N ASP A 59 0.32 -0.19 -1.33
CA ASP A 59 0.29 -1.36 -0.45
C ASP A 59 1.22 -2.46 -0.97
N THR A 60 1.18 -2.75 -2.28
CA THR A 60 2.08 -3.74 -2.90
C THR A 60 3.54 -3.33 -2.80
N ALA A 61 3.86 -2.05 -3.06
CA ALA A 61 5.22 -1.54 -2.93
C ALA A 61 5.73 -1.64 -1.49
N ASN A 62 4.91 -1.20 -0.52
CA ASN A 62 5.25 -1.24 0.90
C ASN A 62 5.42 -2.67 1.41
N LEU A 63 4.62 -3.62 0.95
CA LEU A 63 4.78 -5.03 1.30
C LEU A 63 6.14 -5.57 0.86
N TRP A 64 6.49 -5.41 -0.42
CA TRP A 64 7.77 -5.91 -0.94
C TRP A 64 8.97 -5.23 -0.28
N GLN A 65 8.91 -3.91 -0.12
CA GLN A 65 9.97 -3.17 0.56
C GLN A 65 10.12 -3.62 2.01
N SER A 66 9.01 -3.90 2.71
CA SER A 66 9.05 -4.44 4.08
C SER A 66 9.64 -5.84 4.13
N ILE A 67 9.31 -6.71 3.16
CA ILE A 67 9.91 -8.05 3.05
C ILE A 67 11.42 -7.94 2.89
N PHE A 68 11.91 -7.10 1.99
CA PHE A 68 13.34 -6.89 1.79
C PHE A 68 14.00 -6.25 3.01
N TRP A 69 13.34 -5.26 3.62
CA TRP A 69 13.80 -4.60 4.83
C TRP A 69 14.02 -5.59 5.98
N HIS A 70 13.05 -6.45 6.25
CA HIS A 70 13.14 -7.46 7.30
C HIS A 70 14.13 -8.57 6.99
N ALA A 71 14.22 -9.01 5.72
CA ALA A 71 15.10 -10.10 5.32
C ALA A 71 16.58 -9.70 5.26
N LEU A 72 16.87 -8.45 4.87
CA LEU A 72 18.24 -7.98 4.59
C LEU A 72 18.78 -7.04 5.66
N GLY A 73 17.88 -6.42 6.43
CA GLY A 73 18.19 -5.31 7.31
C GLY A 73 18.26 -3.96 6.58
N PRO A 74 18.16 -2.84 7.31
CA PRO A 74 18.08 -1.48 6.75
C PRO A 74 19.22 -1.15 5.77
N GLU A 75 20.47 -1.43 6.18
CA GLU A 75 21.65 -1.05 5.43
C GLU A 75 21.72 -1.75 4.06
N ARG A 76 21.48 -3.07 4.03
CA ARG A 76 21.50 -3.85 2.78
C ARG A 76 20.29 -3.59 1.92
N ALA A 77 19.11 -3.35 2.51
CA ALA A 77 17.90 -2.97 1.77
C ALA A 77 18.11 -1.64 1.04
N TRP A 78 18.76 -0.67 1.69
CA TRP A 78 19.18 0.58 1.05
C TRP A 78 20.21 0.34 -0.07
N GLN A 79 21.31 -0.35 0.22
CA GLN A 79 22.40 -0.55 -0.74
C GLN A 79 21.98 -1.31 -2.01
N LEU A 80 21.14 -2.34 -1.87
CA LEU A 80 20.78 -3.23 -2.97
C LEU A 80 19.53 -2.77 -3.74
N TYR A 81 18.57 -2.15 -3.04
CA TYR A 81 17.25 -1.85 -3.60
C TYR A 81 16.84 -0.37 -3.46
N GLY A 82 17.69 0.48 -2.88
CA GLY A 82 17.37 1.90 -2.67
C GLY A 82 16.18 2.12 -1.73
N ILE A 83 15.87 1.16 -0.85
CA ILE A 83 14.75 1.26 0.08
C ILE A 83 15.13 2.23 1.20
N PRO A 84 14.47 3.40 1.31
CA PRO A 84 14.82 4.42 2.30
C PRO A 84 14.37 4.01 3.71
N GLU A 85 14.69 4.81 4.72
CA GLU A 85 14.08 4.67 6.04
C GLU A 85 12.55 4.82 5.97
N PRO A 86 11.79 4.06 6.77
CA PRO A 86 10.34 4.13 6.74
C PRO A 86 9.84 5.46 7.31
N VAL A 87 8.88 6.06 6.62
CA VAL A 87 8.21 7.31 7.08
C VAL A 87 7.18 7.04 8.17
N LYS A 88 6.71 5.79 8.28
CA LYS A 88 5.85 5.28 9.36
C LYS A 88 5.89 3.76 9.39
N GLU A 89 5.36 3.19 10.47
CA GLU A 89 5.19 1.75 10.64
C GLU A 89 3.71 1.41 10.78
N ILE A 90 3.29 0.26 10.24
CA ILE A 90 1.91 -0.26 10.34
C ILE A 90 1.91 -1.72 10.78
N GLY A 91 0.81 -2.17 11.36
CA GLY A 91 0.68 -3.50 11.96
C GLY A 91 0.95 -3.56 13.47
N ASN A 92 0.80 -2.45 14.17
CA ASN A 92 0.85 -2.35 15.65
C ASN A 92 -0.56 -2.21 16.29
N GLY A 93 -1.63 -2.56 15.57
CA GLY A 93 -3.00 -2.50 16.09
C GLY A 93 -3.25 -3.49 17.23
N SER A 94 -4.39 -3.36 17.90
CA SER A 94 -4.87 -4.30 18.94
C SER A 94 -6.04 -5.18 18.49
N LEU A 95 -6.58 -4.90 17.31
CA LEU A 95 -7.72 -5.59 16.69
C LEU A 95 -7.30 -6.57 15.58
N CYS A 96 -5.99 -6.67 15.43
CA CYS A 96 -5.15 -7.67 14.81
C CYS A 96 -3.80 -7.55 15.58
#